data_AF-A0A0D6ETC7-F1
#
_entry.id   AF-A0A0D6ETC7-F1
#
_cell.length_a   1.000
_cell.length_b   1.000
_cell.length_c   1.000
_cell.angle_alpha   90.00
_cell.angle_beta   90.00
_cell.angle_gamma   90.00
#
_symmetry.space_group_name_H-M   'P 1'
#
loop_
_entity.id
_entity.type
_entity.pdbx_description
1 polymer ?
#
loop_
_entity_poly.entity_id
_entity_poly.type
_entity_poly.pdbx_seq_one_letter_code
_entity_poly.pdbx_strand_id
1 'polypeptide(L)'
;MKLIGTFMEFRSGMVKVKERNEFEAYDKIHKVRAALVEALKKEFADLNLTFAIGGQISFDAFPHGWDKTYALRHIEKENFKEIHFFGDKTHQGGNDYEIYEDPRTIGHAVKSPADTIRELKALFDL
;
A
#
# COMPACT_ATOMS: atom_id res chain seq x y z
N MET A 1 0.46 29.43 12.27
CA MET A 1 0.44 28.21 11.44
C MET A 1 1.31 28.47 10.21
N LYS A 2 2.46 27.81 10.08
CA LYS A 2 3.35 27.99 8.93
C LYS A 2 2.87 27.05 7.82
N LEU A 3 2.45 27.59 6.68
CA LEU A 3 2.06 26.79 5.52
C LEU A 3 3.32 26.19 4.90
N ILE A 4 3.42 24.86 4.87
CA ILE A 4 4.47 24.12 4.14
C ILE A 4 3.94 23.70 2.77
N GLY A 5 4.82 23.52 1.77
CA GLY A 5 4.47 23.30 0.37
C GLY A 5 4.44 21.83 -0.08
N THR A 6 3.87 21.61 -1.27
CA THR A 6 3.57 20.33 -1.95
C THR A 6 2.38 19.56 -1.36
N PHE A 7 1.17 20.10 -1.57
CA PHE A 7 -0.10 19.44 -1.19
C PHE A 7 -0.61 18.45 -2.25
N MET A 8 -0.20 18.63 -3.51
CA MET A 8 -0.44 17.70 -4.60
C MET A 8 0.89 17.47 -5.31
N GLU A 9 1.31 16.21 -5.38
CA GLU A 9 2.60 15.83 -5.95
C GLU A 9 2.40 14.89 -7.12
N PHE A 10 2.70 15.39 -8.32
CA PHE A 10 3.06 14.55 -9.45
C PHE A 10 4.57 14.31 -9.30
N ARG A 11 4.95 13.20 -8.63
CA ARG A 11 6.30 12.76 -8.18
C ARG A 11 7.46 13.53 -8.86
N SER A 12 8.44 14.16 -8.18
CA SER A 12 9.23 13.79 -7.00
C SER A 12 9.59 14.99 -6.10
N GLY A 13 9.40 14.89 -4.80
CA GLY A 13 9.73 15.95 -3.84
C GLY A 13 9.89 15.45 -2.40
N MET A 14 10.61 16.23 -1.58
CA MET A 14 11.01 15.87 -0.21
C MET A 14 10.43 16.85 0.82
N VAL A 15 9.95 16.30 1.95
CA VAL A 15 9.41 17.06 3.12
C VAL A 15 10.23 16.73 4.37
N LYS A 16 10.36 17.68 5.31
CA LYS A 16 11.14 17.56 6.55
C LYS A 16 10.53 16.58 7.57
N VAL A 17 11.37 15.78 8.25
CA VAL A 17 10.95 14.64 9.11
C VAL A 17 10.11 15.03 10.33
N LYS A 18 10.42 16.12 11.04
CA LYS A 18 9.73 16.49 12.29
C LYS A 18 8.23 16.78 12.07
N GLU A 19 7.91 17.51 11.01
CA GLU A 19 6.54 17.88 10.65
C GLU A 19 5.71 16.65 10.25
N ARG A 20 6.35 15.60 9.72
CA ARG A 20 5.68 14.33 9.39
C ARG A 20 5.16 13.62 10.64
N ASN A 21 5.97 13.55 11.69
CA ASN A 21 5.59 12.88 12.93
C ASN A 21 4.46 13.64 13.65
N GLU A 22 4.52 14.97 13.67
CA GLU A 22 3.47 15.82 14.25
C GLU A 22 2.15 15.66 13.50
N PHE A 23 2.18 15.66 12.15
CA PHE A 23 0.98 15.42 11.36
C PHE A 23 0.44 14.01 11.53
N GLU A 24 1.31 12.98 11.58
CA GLU A 24 0.86 11.61 11.81
C GLU A 24 0.10 11.47 13.13
N ALA A 25 0.61 12.07 14.21
CA ALA A 25 -0.05 12.07 15.51
C ALA A 25 -1.40 12.80 15.46
N TYR A 26 -1.44 13.96 14.79
CA TYR A 26 -2.66 14.74 14.59
C TYR A 26 -3.70 13.96 13.77
N ASP A 27 -3.31 13.39 12.64
CA ASP A 27 -4.19 12.64 11.75
C ASP A 27 -4.74 11.36 12.39
N LYS A 28 -3.96 10.69 13.26
CA LYS A 28 -4.45 9.53 14.02
C LYS A 28 -5.65 9.87 14.91
N ILE A 29 -5.69 11.08 15.47
CA ILE A 29 -6.76 11.58 16.35
C ILE A 29 -7.91 12.17 15.51
N HIS A 30 -7.58 13.05 14.56
CA HIS A 30 -8.56 13.86 13.84
C HIS A 30 -9.05 13.25 12.53
N LYS A 31 -8.44 12.15 12.08
CA LYS A 31 -8.82 11.38 10.88
C LYS A 31 -8.92 12.23 9.61
N VAL A 32 -8.04 13.22 9.46
CA VAL A 32 -8.07 14.21 8.38
C VAL A 32 -8.00 13.53 7.00
N ARG A 33 -7.02 12.64 6.81
CA ARG A 33 -6.84 11.91 5.54
C ARG A 33 -8.02 10.98 5.25
N ALA A 34 -8.55 10.31 6.26
CA ALA A 34 -9.70 9.43 6.08
C ALA A 34 -10.95 10.21 5.66
N ALA A 35 -11.23 11.35 6.31
CA ALA A 35 -12.34 12.22 5.93
C ALA A 35 -12.19 12.76 4.50
N LEU A 36 -10.97 13.16 4.11
CA LEU A 36 -10.69 13.62 2.75
C LEU A 36 -10.86 12.50 1.71
N VAL A 37 -10.35 11.30 1.99
CA VAL A 37 -10.52 10.13 1.12
C VAL A 37 -12.00 9.78 0.93
N GLU A 38 -12.81 9.79 1.99
CA GLU A 38 -14.25 9.52 1.86
C GLU A 38 -14.98 10.60 1.05
N ALA A 39 -14.59 11.86 1.20
CA ALA A 39 -15.12 12.94 0.36
C ALA A 39 -14.75 12.74 -1.12
N LEU A 40 -13.49 12.38 -1.41
CA LEU A 40 -13.03 12.12 -2.78
C LEU A 40 -13.71 10.91 -3.42
N LYS A 41 -13.89 9.81 -2.67
CA LYS A 41 -14.63 8.64 -3.15
C LYS A 41 -16.06 8.98 -3.54
N LYS A 42 -16.72 9.86 -2.77
CA LYS A 42 -18.09 10.29 -3.05
C LYS A 42 -18.15 11.19 -4.29
N GLU A 43 -17.22 12.15 -4.40
CA GLU A 43 -17.18 13.11 -5.49
C GLU A 43 -16.84 12.45 -6.84
N PHE A 44 -15.92 11.49 -6.83
CA PHE A 44 -15.40 10.83 -8.02
C PHE A 44 -15.82 9.37 -8.12
N ALA A 45 -17.04 9.06 -7.66
CA ALA A 45 -17.57 7.69 -7.63
C ALA A 45 -17.66 7.04 -9.03
N ASP A 46 -17.69 7.84 -10.08
CA ASP A 46 -17.74 7.44 -11.49
C ASP A 46 -16.35 7.15 -12.10
N LEU A 47 -15.26 7.62 -11.48
CA LEU A 47 -13.90 7.51 -12.06
C LEU A 47 -13.18 6.19 -11.75
N ASN A 48 -13.83 5.24 -11.06
CA ASN A 48 -13.28 3.93 -10.68
C ASN A 48 -11.85 4.02 -10.09
N LEU A 49 -11.68 4.93 -9.12
CA LEU A 49 -10.43 5.18 -8.43
C LEU A 49 -10.37 4.43 -7.10
N THR A 50 -9.19 3.89 -6.78
CA THR A 50 -8.83 3.40 -5.45
C THR A 50 -8.00 4.45 -4.73
N PHE A 51 -8.30 4.67 -3.45
CA PHE A 51 -7.55 5.56 -2.56
C PHE A 51 -6.93 4.77 -1.42
N ALA A 52 -5.61 4.82 -1.27
CA ALA A 52 -4.87 4.08 -0.25
C ALA A 52 -4.13 5.02 0.70
N ILE A 53 -4.52 5.07 1.98
CA ILE A 53 -3.82 5.86 2.99
C ILE A 53 -2.49 5.16 3.31
N GLY A 54 -1.38 5.85 3.04
CA GLY A 54 -0.03 5.29 3.14
C GLY A 54 0.93 6.25 3.84
N GLY A 55 1.84 5.69 4.64
CA GLY A 55 2.84 6.47 5.35
C GLY A 55 2.24 7.47 6.36
N GLN A 56 3.02 8.50 6.67
CA GLN A 56 2.73 9.43 7.77
C GLN A 56 1.82 10.59 7.38
N ILE A 57 1.87 11.02 6.11
CA ILE A 57 1.33 12.33 5.69
C ILE A 57 0.48 12.31 4.42
N SER A 58 0.41 11.19 3.71
CA SER A 58 -0.20 11.14 2.37
C SER A 58 -1.19 9.98 2.24
N PHE A 59 -1.83 9.94 1.07
CA PHE A 59 -2.53 8.80 0.51
C PHE A 59 -2.28 8.80 -1.00
N ASP A 60 -2.34 7.63 -1.61
CA ASP A 60 -2.25 7.48 -3.07
C ASP A 60 -3.66 7.38 -3.66
N ALA A 61 -3.83 7.88 -4.88
CA ALA A 61 -5.03 7.71 -5.70
C ALA A 61 -4.63 7.13 -7.05
N PHE A 62 -5.24 6.01 -7.45
CA PHE A 62 -4.88 5.28 -8.66
C PHE A 62 -6.09 4.57 -9.25
N PRO A 63 -6.10 4.23 -10.56
CA PRO A 63 -7.17 3.45 -11.16
C PRO A 63 -7.35 2.12 -10.43
N HIS A 64 -8.60 1.67 -10.28
CA HIS A 64 -8.88 0.36 -9.68
C HIS A 64 -8.11 -0.77 -10.38
N GLY A 65 -7.53 -1.68 -9.59
CA GLY A 65 -6.68 -2.79 -10.08
C GLY A 65 -5.25 -2.39 -10.45
N TRP A 66 -4.78 -1.20 -10.08
CA TRP A 66 -3.36 -0.80 -10.12
C TRP A 66 -2.64 -1.02 -8.78
N ASP A 67 -3.22 -1.83 -7.89
CA ASP A 67 -2.53 -2.39 -6.74
C ASP A 67 -1.46 -3.43 -7.18
N LYS A 68 -0.81 -4.09 -6.22
CA LYS A 68 0.29 -5.02 -6.52
C LYS A 68 -0.12 -6.19 -7.43
N THR A 69 -1.41 -6.57 -7.50
CA THR A 69 -1.90 -7.60 -8.42
C THR A 69 -1.66 -7.24 -9.90
N TYR A 70 -1.46 -5.95 -10.21
CA TYR A 70 -1.10 -5.49 -11.54
C TYR A 70 0.15 -6.22 -12.09
N ALA A 71 1.14 -6.48 -11.23
CA ALA A 71 2.37 -7.17 -11.61
C ALA A 71 2.12 -8.61 -12.10
N LEU A 72 1.08 -9.29 -11.59
CA LEU A 72 0.76 -10.68 -11.94
C LEU A 72 0.40 -10.83 -13.44
N ARG A 73 -0.13 -9.77 -14.06
CA ARG A 73 -0.46 -9.75 -15.51
C ARG A 73 0.77 -9.91 -16.40
N HIS A 74 1.96 -9.54 -15.89
CA HIS A 74 3.21 -9.62 -16.65
C HIS A 74 3.85 -11.00 -16.60
N ILE A 75 3.51 -11.82 -15.61
CA ILE A 75 4.09 -13.16 -15.42
C ILE A 75 3.10 -14.29 -15.75
N GLU A 76 1.86 -13.95 -16.11
CA GLU A 76 0.80 -14.92 -16.44
C GLU A 76 1.22 -15.89 -17.57
N LYS A 77 1.97 -15.40 -18.56
CA LYS A 77 2.44 -16.21 -19.71
C LYS A 77 3.57 -17.17 -19.37
N GLU A 78 4.26 -16.97 -18.25
CA GLU A 78 5.37 -17.84 -17.81
C GLU A 78 4.86 -19.16 -17.23
N ASN A 79 3.55 -19.26 -16.95
CA ASN A 79 2.89 -20.47 -16.47
C ASN A 79 3.59 -21.13 -15.27
N PHE A 80 3.98 -20.31 -14.29
CA PHE A 80 4.53 -20.77 -13.02
C PHE A 80 3.55 -21.72 -12.33
N LYS A 81 4.09 -22.82 -11.78
CA LYS A 81 3.28 -23.77 -10.99
C LYS A 81 2.77 -23.14 -9.70
N GLU A 82 3.62 -22.34 -9.06
CA GLU A 82 3.36 -21.68 -7.79
C GLU A 82 3.95 -20.27 -7.84
N ILE A 83 3.20 -19.29 -7.32
CA ILE A 83 3.64 -17.90 -7.18
C ILE A 83 3.61 -17.58 -5.69
N HIS A 84 4.76 -17.51 -5.04
CA HIS A 84 4.84 -17.18 -3.63
C HIS A 84 4.97 -15.67 -3.45
N PHE A 85 4.08 -15.07 -2.67
CA PHE A 85 4.14 -13.66 -2.33
C PHE A 85 4.43 -13.48 -0.83
N PHE A 86 5.41 -12.66 -0.47
CA PHE A 86 5.75 -12.34 0.91
C PHE A 86 5.47 -10.86 1.18
N GLY A 87 4.67 -10.54 2.19
CA GLY A 87 4.28 -9.15 2.51
C GLY A 87 4.07 -8.91 4.00
N ASP A 88 4.30 -7.67 4.44
CA ASP A 88 4.15 -7.24 5.84
C ASP A 88 2.83 -6.52 6.13
N LYS A 89 2.18 -5.98 5.10
CA LYS A 89 0.92 -5.23 5.20
C LYS A 89 -0.23 -5.95 4.51
N THR A 90 -0.43 -7.20 4.89
CA THR A 90 -1.42 -8.12 4.30
C THR A 90 -2.80 -8.06 4.96
N HIS A 91 -3.02 -7.15 5.90
CA HIS A 91 -4.34 -6.91 6.50
C HIS A 91 -5.19 -6.02 5.57
N GLN A 92 -6.52 -6.11 5.66
CA GLN A 92 -7.42 -5.28 4.86
C GLN A 92 -7.06 -3.78 4.98
N GLY A 93 -6.83 -3.13 3.83
CA GLY A 93 -6.38 -1.74 3.74
C GLY A 93 -4.86 -1.53 3.76
N GLY A 94 -4.09 -2.59 4.01
CA GLY A 94 -2.64 -2.61 3.79
C GLY A 94 -2.32 -2.77 2.30
N ASN A 95 -1.18 -2.24 1.85
CA ASN A 95 -0.85 -2.20 0.42
C ASN A 95 -0.42 -3.56 -0.17
N ASP A 96 -0.31 -4.61 0.65
CA ASP A 96 -0.04 -5.98 0.20
C ASP A 96 -1.32 -6.83 0.17
N TYR A 97 -2.45 -6.33 0.68
CA TYR A 97 -3.67 -7.10 0.87
C TYR A 97 -4.16 -7.75 -0.42
N GLU A 98 -4.31 -6.97 -1.49
CA GLU A 98 -4.90 -7.44 -2.73
C GLU A 98 -4.07 -8.55 -3.40
N ILE A 99 -2.75 -8.42 -3.39
CA ILE A 99 -1.86 -9.46 -3.97
C ILE A 99 -1.72 -10.67 -3.04
N TYR A 100 -1.76 -10.47 -1.72
CA TYR A 100 -1.69 -11.56 -0.75
C TYR A 100 -2.94 -12.46 -0.80
N GLU A 101 -4.12 -11.88 -1.02
CA GLU A 101 -5.40 -12.60 -1.16
C GLU A 101 -5.68 -13.05 -2.60
N ASP A 102 -4.85 -12.69 -3.58
CA ASP A 102 -5.06 -13.06 -4.98
C ASP A 102 -4.92 -14.59 -5.14
N PRO A 103 -5.91 -15.29 -5.72
CA PRO A 103 -5.90 -16.75 -5.83
C PRO A 103 -4.77 -17.31 -6.69
N ARG A 104 -4.08 -16.46 -7.47
CA ARG A 104 -2.88 -16.86 -8.22
C ARG A 104 -1.64 -16.97 -7.34
N THR A 105 -1.70 -16.50 -6.10
CA THR A 105 -0.55 -16.47 -5.19
C THR A 105 -0.74 -17.39 -3.99
N ILE A 106 0.39 -17.83 -3.43
CA ILE A 106 0.49 -18.42 -2.10
C ILE A 106 1.08 -17.33 -1.20
N GLY A 107 0.23 -16.71 -0.41
CA GLY A 107 0.58 -15.57 0.44
C GLY A 107 1.28 -15.97 1.75
N HIS A 108 2.40 -15.30 2.06
CA HIS A 108 3.19 -15.44 3.28
C HIS A 108 3.23 -14.10 4.02
N ALA A 109 2.49 -14.00 5.13
CA ALA A 109 2.49 -12.80 5.95
C ALA A 109 3.72 -12.78 6.86
N VAL A 110 4.54 -11.74 6.77
CA VAL A 110 5.80 -11.60 7.53
C VAL A 110 5.78 -10.32 8.37
N LYS A 111 6.57 -10.26 9.45
CA LYS A 111 6.65 -9.03 10.29
C LYS A 111 8.00 -8.33 10.16
N SER A 112 8.97 -9.01 9.57
CA SER A 112 10.35 -8.54 9.48
C SER A 112 11.09 -9.28 8.37
N PRO A 113 12.23 -8.72 7.88
CA PRO A 113 13.10 -9.45 6.97
C PRO A 113 13.60 -10.79 7.54
N ALA A 114 13.77 -10.90 8.85
CA ALA A 114 14.17 -12.13 9.51
C ALA A 114 13.08 -13.22 9.41
N ASP A 115 11.80 -12.84 9.50
CA ASP A 115 10.69 -13.78 9.28
C ASP A 115 10.67 -14.28 7.84
N THR A 116 10.86 -13.40 6.85
CA THR A 116 10.97 -13.81 5.44
C THR A 116 12.07 -14.84 5.24
N ILE A 117 13.25 -14.62 5.84
CA ILE A 117 14.37 -15.58 5.77
C ILE A 117 13.97 -16.92 6.41
N ARG A 118 13.27 -16.91 7.56
CA ARG A 118 12.81 -18.14 8.21
C ARG A 118 11.83 -18.92 7.32
N GLU A 119 10.83 -18.24 6.75
CA GLU A 119 9.85 -18.88 5.85
C GLU A 119 10.54 -19.44 4.60
N LEU A 120 11.47 -18.70 3.99
CA LEU A 120 12.23 -19.17 2.82
C LEU A 120 13.04 -20.42 3.11
N LYS A 121 13.70 -20.48 4.27
CA LYS A 121 14.44 -21.68 4.69
C LYS A 121 13.54 -22.89 4.88
N ALA A 122 12.36 -22.69 5.48
CA ALA A 122 11.40 -23.76 5.68
C ALA A 122 10.77 -24.25 4.36
N LEU A 123 10.51 -23.32 3.43
CA LEU A 123 9.85 -23.63 2.16
C LEU A 123 10.78 -24.33 1.16
N PHE A 124 12.04 -23.93 1.11
CA PHE A 124 13.00 -24.41 0.10
C PHE A 124 14.09 -25.33 0.66
N ASP A 125 13.99 -25.73 1.93
CA ASP A 125 14.93 -26.61 2.62
C ASP A 125 16.40 -26.13 2.48
N LEU A 126 16.62 -24.84 2.82
CA LEU A 126 17.90 -24.12 2.69
C LEU A 126 18.72 -24.06 3.99
#